data_AF-A0A1F6ZT48-F1
#
_entry.id   AF-A0A1F6ZT48-F1
#
_cell.length_a   1.000
_cell.length_b   1.000
_cell.length_c   1.000
_cell.angle_alpha   90.00
_cell.angle_beta   90.00
_cell.angle_gamma   90.00
#
_symmetry.space_group_name_H-M   'P 1'
#
loop_
_entity.id
_entity.type
_entity.pdbx_description
1 polymer ?
#
loop_
_entity_poly.entity_id
_entity_poly.type
_entity_poly.pdbx_seq_one_letter_code
_entity_poly.pdbx_strand_id
1 'polypeptide(L)'
;MLIAQNSATSDIMSTVEKAIGLKEGLDTPGGILSALLPYLLTFGGIILFLMFIWGGFEMLTGAAEPKSQEAGKQRMTAAVIGFVLLFTSYWIAQLLQIVFGITILG
;
A
#
# COMPACT_ATOMS: atom_id res chain seq x y z
N MET A 1 27.83 -29.45 -27.66
CA MET A 1 27.12 -29.88 -26.44
C MET A 1 27.08 -28.74 -25.40
N LEU A 2 26.67 -27.52 -25.78
CA LEU A 2 26.84 -26.30 -24.95
C LEU A 2 25.57 -25.41 -24.82
N ILE A 3 24.37 -25.94 -25.07
CA ILE A 3 23.12 -25.15 -25.08
C ILE A 3 22.10 -25.54 -23.99
N ALA A 4 22.41 -26.50 -23.11
CA ALA A 4 21.46 -26.99 -22.11
C ALA A 4 21.42 -26.20 -20.79
N GLN A 5 22.37 -25.28 -20.54
CA GLN A 5 22.48 -24.54 -19.27
C GLN A 5 21.70 -23.20 -19.26
N ASN A 6 21.24 -22.74 -20.42
CA ASN A 6 20.62 -21.42 -20.57
C ASN A 6 19.15 -21.37 -20.11
N SER A 7 18.41 -22.49 -20.16
CA SER A 7 17.01 -22.54 -19.73
C SER A 7 16.85 -22.50 -18.21
N ALA A 8 17.64 -23.28 -17.47
CA ALA A 8 17.58 -23.29 -16.01
C ALA A 8 17.94 -21.92 -15.39
N THR A 9 18.88 -21.20 -16.00
CA THR A 9 19.26 -19.85 -15.55
C THR A 9 18.19 -18.81 -15.89
N SER A 10 17.49 -18.94 -17.04
CA SER A 10 16.36 -18.06 -17.39
C SER A 10 15.12 -18.29 -16.54
N ASP A 11 14.89 -19.53 -16.09
CA ASP A 11 13.76 -19.89 -15.22
C ASP A 11 13.96 -19.36 -13.80
N ILE A 12 15.19 -19.42 -13.29
CA ILE A 12 15.54 -18.83 -11.99
C ILE A 12 15.47 -17.30 -12.08
N MET A 13 15.99 -16.69 -13.15
CA MET A 13 15.91 -15.23 -13.32
C MET A 13 14.46 -14.76 -13.47
N SER A 14 13.61 -15.46 -14.21
CA SER A 14 12.19 -15.12 -14.35
C SER A 14 11.39 -15.34 -13.07
N THR A 15 11.74 -16.35 -12.26
CA THR A 15 11.12 -16.59 -10.95
C THR A 15 11.57 -15.54 -9.94
N VAL A 16 12.83 -15.14 -9.94
CA VAL A 16 13.33 -14.00 -9.15
C VAL A 16 12.65 -12.71 -9.61
N GLU A 17 12.56 -12.46 -10.92
CA GLU A 17 11.85 -11.34 -11.55
C GLU A 17 10.36 -11.26 -11.19
N LYS A 18 9.72 -12.41 -10.99
CA LYS A 18 8.32 -12.51 -10.56
C LYS A 18 8.18 -12.38 -9.04
N ALA A 19 9.12 -12.92 -8.26
CA ALA A 19 9.13 -12.87 -6.81
C ALA A 19 9.50 -11.49 -6.25
N ILE A 20 10.35 -10.73 -6.95
CA ILE A 20 10.69 -9.35 -6.58
C ILE A 20 9.78 -8.30 -7.25
N GLY A 21 8.78 -8.73 -8.03
CA GLY A 21 7.75 -7.85 -8.61
C GLY A 21 8.21 -6.91 -9.74
N LEU A 22 9.38 -7.14 -10.35
CA LEU A 22 9.93 -6.24 -11.38
C LEU A 22 9.45 -6.57 -12.80
N LYS A 23 8.63 -7.61 -13.01
CA LYS A 23 8.24 -8.07 -14.35
C LYS A 23 6.76 -8.31 -14.59
N GLU A 24 5.88 -7.50 -13.98
CA GLU A 24 4.53 -7.36 -14.50
C GLU A 24 4.22 -5.89 -14.79
N GLY A 25 4.47 -5.49 -16.04
CA GLY A 25 3.86 -4.29 -16.61
C GLY A 25 4.50 -2.95 -16.22
N LEU A 26 5.83 -2.81 -16.33
CA LEU A 26 6.43 -1.47 -16.38
C LEU A 26 5.98 -0.66 -17.62
N ASP A 27 5.39 -1.33 -18.62
CA ASP A 27 4.83 -0.69 -19.82
C ASP A 27 3.38 -0.20 -19.64
N THR A 28 2.69 -0.57 -18.55
CA THR A 28 1.32 -0.11 -18.27
C THR A 28 1.24 0.62 -16.93
N PRO A 29 0.49 1.75 -16.85
CA PRO A 29 0.30 2.47 -15.59
C PRO A 29 -0.24 1.60 -14.44
N GLY A 30 -0.97 0.51 -14.77
CA GLY A 30 -1.53 -0.43 -13.80
C GLY A 30 -0.51 -1.39 -13.18
N GLY A 31 0.53 -1.81 -13.91
CA GLY A 31 1.55 -2.73 -13.40
C GLY A 31 2.41 -2.10 -12.31
N ILE A 32 2.84 -0.85 -12.53
CA ILE A 32 3.60 -0.05 -11.56
C ILE A 32 2.79 0.14 -10.26
N LEU A 33 1.51 0.46 -10.40
CA LEU A 33 0.63 0.66 -9.25
C LEU A 33 0.43 -0.63 -8.45
N SER A 34 0.28 -1.77 -9.14
CA SER A 34 0.07 -3.09 -8.53
C SER A 34 1.29 -3.56 -7.72
N ALA A 35 2.50 -3.29 -8.19
CA ALA A 35 3.73 -3.61 -7.45
C ALA A 35 3.94 -2.72 -6.22
N LEU A 36 3.53 -1.44 -6.30
CA LEU A 36 3.74 -0.46 -5.23
C LEU A 36 2.63 -0.47 -4.17
N LEU A 37 1.40 -0.78 -4.56
CA LEU A 37 0.20 -0.86 -3.72
C LEU A 37 0.40 -1.65 -2.42
N PRO A 38 0.88 -2.92 -2.42
CA PRO A 38 0.99 -3.71 -1.19
C PRO A 38 1.99 -3.10 -0.19
N TYR A 39 3.07 -2.50 -0.68
CA TYR A 39 4.01 -1.77 0.17
C TYR A 39 3.37 -0.51 0.76
N LEU A 40 2.65 0.26 -0.07
CA LEU A 40 1.99 1.49 0.36
C LEU A 40 0.87 1.22 1.38
N LEU A 41 0.10 0.15 1.19
CA LEU A 41 -0.94 -0.25 2.14
C LEU A 41 -0.34 -0.75 3.46
N THR A 42 0.75 -1.52 3.42
CA THR A 42 1.42 -2.04 4.64
C THR A 42 2.06 -0.93 5.45
N PHE A 43 2.94 -0.12 4.84
CA PHE A 43 3.60 0.98 5.53
C PHE A 43 2.62 2.10 5.87
N GLY A 44 1.70 2.43 4.95
CA GLY A 44 0.68 3.44 5.16
C GLY A 44 -0.28 3.09 6.29
N GLY A 45 -0.67 1.81 6.42
CA GLY A 45 -1.49 1.33 7.53
C GLY A 45 -0.81 1.51 8.89
N ILE A 46 0.48 1.17 8.98
CA ILE A 46 1.26 1.33 10.21
C ILE A 46 1.38 2.81 10.59
N ILE A 47 1.75 3.67 9.63
CA ILE A 47 1.91 5.11 9.87
C ILE A 47 0.57 5.73 10.30
N LEU A 48 -0.52 5.40 9.61
CA LEU A 48 -1.85 5.90 9.95
C LEU A 48 -2.30 5.44 11.33
N PHE A 49 -2.01 4.20 11.70
CA PHE A 49 -2.33 3.69 13.04
C PHE A 49 -1.60 4.46 14.14
N LEU A 50 -0.30 4.72 13.96
CA LEU A 50 0.47 5.52 14.90
C LEU A 50 -0.05 6.97 15.00
N MET A 51 -0.38 7.58 13.86
CA MET A 51 -0.97 8.91 13.82
C MET A 51 -2.35 8.97 14.49
N PHE A 52 -3.16 7.93 14.33
CA PHE A 52 -4.47 7.83 14.94
C PHE A 52 -4.36 7.79 16.48
N ILE A 53 -3.46 6.96 17.02
CA ILE A 53 -3.21 6.90 18.46
C ILE A 53 -2.69 8.25 18.96
N TRP A 54 -1.69 8.84 18.30
CA TRP A 54 -1.15 10.15 18.72
C TRP A 54 -2.18 11.27 18.69
N GLY A 55 -2.99 11.36 17.63
CA GLY A 55 -4.05 12.36 17.51
C GLY A 55 -5.15 12.17 18.55
N GLY A 56 -5.50 10.92 18.86
CA GLY A 56 -6.43 10.60 19.94
C GLY A 56 -5.89 11.02 21.31
N PHE A 57 -4.63 10.70 21.60
CA PHE A 57 -3.98 11.12 22.85
C PHE A 57 -3.87 12.64 22.96
N GLU A 58 -3.50 13.34 21.90
CA GLU A 58 -3.41 14.80 21.87
C GLU A 58 -4.76 15.48 22.09
N MET A 59 -5.86 14.90 21.56
CA MET A 59 -7.19 15.40 21.84
C MET A 59 -7.57 15.24 23.33
N LEU A 60 -7.14 14.15 23.97
CA LEU A 60 -7.41 13.85 25.38
C LEU A 60 -6.52 14.67 26.33
N THR A 61 -5.23 14.81 26.05
CA THR A 61 -4.27 15.55 26.89
C THR A 61 -4.35 17.05 26.66
N GLY A 62 -4.69 17.48 25.44
CA GLY A 62 -4.90 18.87 25.05
C GLY A 62 -6.24 19.46 25.48
N ALA A 63 -7.07 18.73 26.23
CA ALA A 63 -8.42 19.16 26.62
C ALA A 63 -8.45 20.49 27.39
N ALA A 64 -7.36 20.84 28.09
CA ALA A 64 -7.23 22.07 28.88
C ALA A 64 -6.89 23.33 28.05
N GLU A 65 -6.41 23.18 26.81
CA GLU A 65 -5.96 24.28 25.94
C GLU A 65 -6.74 24.24 24.61
N PRO A 66 -7.51 25.29 24.27
CA PRO A 66 -8.36 25.30 23.07
C PRO A 66 -7.60 24.96 21.77
N LYS A 67 -6.35 25.42 21.68
CA LYS A 67 -5.48 25.22 20.52
C LYS A 67 -5.09 23.75 20.33
N SER A 68 -4.75 23.06 21.41
CA SER A 68 -4.42 21.62 21.36
C SER A 68 -5.65 20.78 21.07
N GLN A 69 -6.82 21.23 21.54
CA GLN A 69 -8.10 20.57 21.26
C GLN A 69 -8.49 20.67 19.78
N GLU A 70 -8.30 21.83 19.13
CA GLU A 70 -8.50 21.99 17.69
C GLU A 70 -7.49 21.17 16.88
N ALA A 71 -6.21 21.20 17.26
CA ALA A 71 -5.16 20.43 16.59
C ALA A 71 -5.43 18.91 16.66
N GLY A 72 -5.83 18.40 17.83
CA GLY A 72 -6.21 16.99 18.02
C GLY A 72 -7.41 16.58 17.17
N LYS A 73 -8.46 17.41 17.10
CA LYS A 73 -9.62 17.16 16.21
C LYS A 73 -9.21 17.10 14.74
N GLN A 74 -8.36 18.02 14.30
CA GLN A 74 -7.88 18.06 12.92
C GLN A 74 -7.02 16.83 12.59
N ARG A 75 -6.12 16.41 13.49
CA ARG A 75 -5.32 15.19 13.34
C ARG A 75 -6.19 13.94 13.33
N MET A 76 -7.18 13.85 14.21
CA MET A 76 -8.09 12.70 14.24
C MET A 76 -8.91 12.63 12.94
N THR A 77 -9.37 13.77 12.43
CA THR A 77 -10.09 13.83 11.14
C THR A 77 -9.19 13.40 9.99
N ALA A 78 -7.94 13.87 9.95
CA ALA A 78 -6.96 13.47 8.95
C ALA A 78 -6.66 11.95 9.00
N ALA A 79 -6.53 11.39 10.21
CA ALA A 79 -6.32 9.95 10.41
C ALA A 79 -7.53 9.13 9.91
N VAL A 80 -8.76 9.55 10.23
CA VAL A 80 -9.99 8.90 9.74
C VAL A 80 -10.07 8.97 8.21
N ILE A 81 -9.81 10.12 7.61
CA ILE A 81 -9.78 10.28 6.15
C ILE A 81 -8.75 9.34 5.52
N GLY A 82 -7.54 9.26 6.09
CA GLY A 82 -6.50 8.35 5.63
C GLY A 82 -6.94 6.88 5.70
N PHE A 83 -7.61 6.49 6.78
CA PHE A 83 -8.15 5.14 6.94
C PHE A 83 -9.20 4.80 5.87
N VAL A 84 -10.13 5.73 5.62
CA VAL A 84 -11.15 5.59 4.56
C VAL A 84 -10.48 5.51 3.18
N LEU A 85 -9.41 6.25 2.95
CA LEU A 85 -8.66 6.25 1.70
C LEU A 85 -7.97 4.90 1.47
N LEU A 86 -7.32 4.33 2.49
CA LEU A 86 -6.77 2.97 2.42
C LEU A 86 -7.86 1.93 2.14
N PHE A 87 -9.00 2.02 2.84
CA PHE A 87 -10.12 1.12 2.63
C PHE A 87 -10.62 1.22 1.18
N THR A 88 -10.86 2.42 0.68
CA THR A 88 -11.32 2.66 -0.70
C THR A 88 -10.28 2.17 -1.73
N SER A 89 -8.98 2.37 -1.45
CA SER A 89 -7.90 1.90 -2.32
C SER A 89 -7.90 0.38 -2.47
N TYR A 90 -8.14 -0.37 -1.38
CA TYR A 90 -8.30 -1.82 -1.45
C TYR A 90 -9.47 -2.24 -2.34
N TRP A 91 -10.62 -1.59 -2.20
CA TRP A 91 -11.79 -1.89 -3.03
C TRP A 91 -11.55 -1.56 -4.50
N ILE A 92 -10.88 -0.45 -4.82
CA ILE A 92 -10.48 -0.12 -6.18
C ILE A 92 -9.52 -1.19 -6.72
N ALA A 93 -8.52 -1.61 -5.95
CA ALA A 93 -7.60 -2.68 -6.35
C ALA A 93 -8.37 -3.98 -6.65
N GLN A 94 -9.33 -4.36 -5.80
CA GLN A 94 -10.18 -5.54 -6.01
C GLN A 94 -11.01 -5.43 -7.30
N LEU A 95 -11.58 -4.25 -7.59
CA LEU A 95 -12.34 -4.03 -8.82
C LEU A 95 -11.43 -4.13 -10.05
N LEU A 96 -10.20 -3.60 -9.97
CA LEU A 96 -9.22 -3.73 -11.05
C LEU A 96 -8.86 -5.20 -11.28
N GLN A 97 -8.74 -6.02 -10.25
CA GLN A 97 -8.51 -7.47 -10.43
C GLN A 97 -9.64 -8.14 -11.21
N ILE A 98 -10.89 -7.81 -10.89
CA ILE A 98 -12.07 -8.41 -11.53
C ILE A 98 -12.16 -7.98 -13.00
N VAL A 99 -11.89 -6.69 -13.30
CA VAL A 99 -12.00 -6.14 -14.66
C VAL A 99 -10.86 -6.59 -15.56
N PHE A 100 -9.62 -6.61 -15.04
CA PHE A 100 -8.43 -6.96 -15.81
C PHE A 100 -8.10 -8.47 -15.77
N GLY A 101 -8.72 -9.23 -14.85
CA GLY A 101 -8.46 -10.66 -14.68
C GLY A 101 -7.08 -10.99 -14.10
N ILE A 102 -6.41 -10.01 -13.49
CA ILE A 102 -5.06 -10.13 -12.92
C ILE A 102 -5.17 -10.09 -11.40
N THR A 103 -4.56 -11.06 -10.71
CA THR A 103 -4.55 -11.12 -9.25
C THR A 103 -3.50 -10.15 -8.68
N ILE A 104 -3.93 -8.96 -8.28
CA ILE A 104 -3.08 -7.89 -7.70
C ILE A 104 -2.86 -8.08 -6.18
N LEU A 105 -3.73 -8.84 -5.53
CA LEU A 105 -3.71 -9.15 -4.09
C LEU A 105 -3.96 -10.65 -3.98
N GLY A 106 -2.89 -11.44 -3.88
CA GLY A 106 -2.94 -12.87 -3.50
C GLY A 106 -3.61 -13.81 -4.47
#